data_AF-A0A1W9R9S0-F1
#
_entry.id   AF-A0A1W9R9S0-F1
#
_cell.length_a   1.000
_cell.length_b   1.000
_cell.length_c   1.000
_cell.angle_alpha   90.00
_cell.angle_beta   90.00
_cell.angle_gamma   90.00
#
_symmetry.space_group_name_H-M   'P 1'
#
loop_
_entity.id
_entity.type
_entity.pdbx_description
1 polymer ?
#
loop_
_entity_poly.entity_id
_entity_poly.type
_entity_poly.pdbx_seq_one_letter_code
_entity_poly.pdbx_strand_id
1 'polypeptide(L)'
;MTLKNTGTSAFGRVIVFTGATNSINITGCNMNGRDFNHENNVDYTVITGEGGTSNMASNITFYNDTIRYGSYGLNFSGGDNDNLETGFGISNSVFEGFYYAGAFFYYQDSVVFHNNKLTGKGVYDYEYGMFLMYCYGGSEITANMVFLSAEEVNCGIRLYECHASAVRSALIANNYFSQVSTGGAYGIDVSDCSYQKLYHNSINMRSSVKGGAGGKSYATVGWYLDCPSGPDYGHIDIRNNIAYSEDMKISVSETAVNNDYLEESDNNVWGGSSLTVFGKWGNTNVEDLEALKLISGKDANSVAADPQFLSSEVPDIENGDLYGTVPLTAEVVDDIYEVTRVEPTTPGAVEHDGSGGQLITWKQNGEDNDWNNPNNWDPPQVPTENDDVLICGGATHNPVLSNNADCHDLTLLEGASLDLDGFSIFASGDVLTDIDSEMLEGDLDFTGGEDSQLTTNEQTMPDISVSKTDGAQVTLQDALSAAALKILKGNLNANNKDIGISGDADLSNGSLTNDNKTSFTGSGNSTVEFNDSYRYNHVNLNKDVATAELIITPKGKKYKLKALTIQKGKVVAIGNEVDITGDADYSGGELNTDKITYSGSSNSAVTPGEERQDNVVVDKEDPYEIQ
;
A
#
# COMPACT_ATOMS: atom_id res chain seq x y z
N MET A 1 -5.50 16.88 -3.61
CA MET A 1 -5.62 18.32 -3.21
C MET A 1 -4.65 18.60 -2.07
N THR A 2 -4.17 19.84 -1.84
CA THR A 2 -3.35 20.16 -0.64
C THR A 2 -4.07 21.12 0.31
N LEU A 3 -4.15 20.75 1.60
CA LEU A 3 -4.73 21.53 2.68
C LEU A 3 -3.63 21.84 3.71
N LYS A 4 -3.52 23.09 4.17
CA LYS A 4 -2.55 23.48 5.19
C LYS A 4 -3.02 24.69 5.99
N ASN A 5 -2.64 24.75 7.26
CA ASN A 5 -2.89 25.92 8.09
C ASN A 5 -1.80 26.98 7.87
N THR A 6 -2.13 28.07 7.17
CA THR A 6 -1.20 29.19 6.92
C THR A 6 -1.29 30.31 7.96
N GLY A 7 -2.04 30.10 9.05
CA GLY A 7 -2.15 31.06 10.14
C GLY A 7 -0.80 31.29 10.81
N THR A 8 -0.68 32.38 11.56
CA THR A 8 0.52 32.71 12.36
C THR A 8 0.31 32.52 13.87
N SER A 9 -0.91 32.20 14.30
CA SER A 9 -1.27 31.89 15.70
C SER A 9 -0.68 30.54 16.13
N ALA A 10 -0.70 30.18 17.41
CA ALA A 10 -0.10 28.93 17.90
C ALA A 10 -0.89 27.64 17.54
N PHE A 11 -1.95 27.69 16.75
CA PHE A 11 -2.76 26.50 16.41
C PHE A 11 -2.28 25.85 15.10
N GLY A 12 -2.24 24.51 15.08
CA GLY A 12 -1.76 23.69 13.96
C GLY A 12 -2.85 22.97 13.15
N ARG A 13 -4.12 23.08 13.55
CA ARG A 13 -5.26 22.36 12.96
C ARG A 13 -5.49 22.69 11.49
N VAL A 14 -5.66 21.67 10.65
CA VAL A 14 -5.98 21.76 9.22
C VAL A 14 -7.46 21.48 8.99
N ILE A 15 -7.97 20.38 9.56
CA ILE A 15 -9.40 20.02 9.50
C ILE A 15 -9.94 19.90 10.93
N VAL A 16 -11.11 20.47 11.17
CA VAL A 16 -11.80 20.42 12.46
C VAL A 16 -13.25 20.01 12.23
N PHE A 17 -13.65 18.88 12.81
CA PHE A 17 -15.03 18.44 12.88
C PHE A 17 -15.63 18.96 14.20
N THR A 18 -16.75 19.69 14.10
CA THR A 18 -17.45 20.29 15.25
C THR A 18 -18.95 20.12 15.10
N GLY A 19 -19.67 20.10 16.22
CA GLY A 19 -21.11 19.84 16.21
C GLY A 19 -21.45 18.41 15.75
N ALA A 20 -22.70 18.19 15.36
CA ALA A 20 -23.17 16.91 14.83
C ALA A 20 -22.78 16.76 13.34
N THR A 21 -21.53 16.42 13.07
CA THR A 21 -21.03 16.19 11.70
C THR A 21 -21.23 14.74 11.31
N ASN A 22 -21.67 14.48 10.07
CA ASN A 22 -21.96 13.13 9.64
C ASN A 22 -21.70 12.94 8.13
N SER A 23 -21.24 11.75 7.75
CA SER A 23 -21.09 11.34 6.34
C SER A 23 -20.13 12.22 5.54
N ILE A 24 -18.89 12.31 6.01
CA ILE A 24 -17.81 13.05 5.34
C ILE A 24 -16.78 12.07 4.83
N ASN A 25 -16.43 12.19 3.56
CA ASN A 25 -15.37 11.41 2.92
C ASN A 25 -14.27 12.36 2.43
N ILE A 26 -13.04 12.09 2.84
CA ILE A 26 -11.84 12.80 2.40
C ILE A 26 -10.98 11.78 1.67
N THR A 27 -10.47 12.17 0.48
CA THR A 27 -9.75 11.23 -0.38
C THR A 27 -8.71 11.95 -1.21
N GLY A 28 -7.51 11.37 -1.37
CA GLY A 28 -6.46 11.92 -2.24
C GLY A 28 -5.96 13.30 -1.81
N CYS A 29 -6.03 13.61 -0.52
CA CYS A 29 -5.66 14.90 0.04
C CYS A 29 -4.31 14.83 0.76
N ASN A 30 -3.48 15.84 0.53
CA ASN A 30 -2.26 16.11 1.26
C ASN A 30 -2.54 17.18 2.34
N MET A 31 -2.55 16.78 3.59
CA MET A 31 -2.89 17.59 4.76
C MET A 31 -1.63 17.88 5.56
N ASN A 32 -1.12 19.10 5.40
CA ASN A 32 0.12 19.53 6.04
C ASN A 32 -0.20 20.33 7.31
N GLY A 33 0.01 19.68 8.45
CA GLY A 33 0.04 20.32 9.75
C GLY A 33 1.27 21.19 9.93
N ARG A 34 1.48 21.63 11.17
CA ARG A 34 2.71 22.35 11.52
C ARG A 34 3.80 21.41 11.94
N ASP A 35 4.96 21.60 11.34
CA ASP A 35 6.20 20.98 11.79
C ASP A 35 6.71 21.69 13.04
N PHE A 36 6.36 21.17 14.21
CA PHE A 36 6.76 21.71 15.50
C PHE A 36 7.11 20.61 16.48
N ASN A 37 8.12 20.84 17.31
CA ASN A 37 8.46 19.94 18.41
C ASN A 37 7.62 20.33 19.63
N HIS A 38 6.37 19.86 19.67
CA HIS A 38 5.45 20.21 20.74
C HIS A 38 4.80 18.95 21.31
N GLU A 39 4.81 18.85 22.64
CA GLU A 39 4.22 17.80 23.49
C GLU A 39 2.76 17.46 23.14
N ASN A 40 2.11 16.58 23.91
CA ASN A 40 0.73 16.06 23.78
C ASN A 40 -0.43 17.11 23.73
N ASN A 41 -0.37 18.09 22.82
CA ASN A 41 -1.27 19.22 22.74
C ASN A 41 -2.15 19.15 21.49
N VAL A 42 -3.46 18.98 21.70
CA VAL A 42 -4.50 18.86 20.67
C VAL A 42 -4.64 20.10 19.78
N ASP A 43 -4.14 21.25 20.21
CA ASP A 43 -4.14 22.48 19.40
C ASP A 43 -3.22 22.40 18.19
N TYR A 44 -2.26 21.47 18.18
CA TYR A 44 -1.31 21.20 17.11
C TYR A 44 -1.63 19.93 16.30
N THR A 45 -2.79 19.31 16.53
CA THR A 45 -3.27 18.18 15.72
C THR A 45 -3.53 18.60 14.28
N VAL A 46 -3.25 17.74 13.29
CA VAL A 46 -3.56 18.04 11.88
C VAL A 46 -5.07 17.97 11.62
N ILE A 47 -5.70 16.87 12.00
CA ILE A 47 -7.14 16.62 11.81
C ILE A 47 -7.77 16.26 13.14
N THR A 48 -8.79 17.00 13.56
CA THR A 48 -9.42 16.77 14.86
C THR A 48 -10.93 16.68 14.80
N GLY A 49 -11.49 15.69 15.48
CA GLY A 49 -12.89 15.66 15.91
C GLY A 49 -13.00 16.16 17.34
N GLU A 50 -13.64 17.32 17.53
CA GLU A 50 -13.93 17.84 18.87
C GLU A 50 -14.88 16.90 19.60
N GLY A 51 -14.64 16.66 20.89
CA GLY A 51 -15.45 15.73 21.68
C GLY A 51 -16.59 16.34 22.48
N GLY A 52 -17.26 15.45 23.21
CA GLY A 52 -18.43 15.71 24.03
C GLY A 52 -19.75 15.51 23.29
N THR A 53 -20.83 15.23 24.00
CA THR A 53 -22.14 14.87 23.41
C THR A 53 -22.78 15.93 22.50
N SER A 54 -22.26 17.16 22.48
CA SER A 54 -22.63 18.20 21.52
C SER A 54 -21.83 18.18 20.21
N ASN A 55 -20.72 17.45 20.16
CA ASN A 55 -19.81 17.31 19.03
C ASN A 55 -19.66 15.81 18.74
N MET A 56 -20.46 15.32 17.80
CA MET A 56 -20.49 13.92 17.39
C MET A 56 -20.20 13.88 15.90
N ALA A 57 -19.01 13.43 15.54
CA ALA A 57 -18.56 13.17 14.19
C ALA A 57 -18.73 11.67 13.88
N SER A 58 -19.77 11.32 13.11
CA SER A 58 -20.04 9.93 12.74
C SER A 58 -19.92 9.71 11.24
N ASN A 59 -19.66 8.47 10.82
CA ASN A 59 -19.49 8.11 9.41
C ASN A 59 -18.47 9.02 8.70
N ILE A 60 -17.26 9.11 9.27
CA ILE A 60 -16.16 9.90 8.74
C ILE A 60 -15.15 8.95 8.13
N THR A 61 -14.85 9.11 6.84
CA THR A 61 -13.90 8.26 6.13
C THR A 61 -12.77 9.07 5.49
N PHE A 62 -11.56 8.52 5.58
CA PHE A 62 -10.35 9.00 4.93
C PHE A 62 -9.79 7.87 4.05
N TYR A 63 -9.30 8.20 2.86
CA TYR A 63 -8.81 7.19 1.91
C TYR A 63 -7.71 7.75 1.03
N ASN A 64 -6.57 7.07 0.94
CA ASN A 64 -5.47 7.50 0.08
C ASN A 64 -5.05 8.96 0.35
N ASP A 65 -4.97 9.33 1.62
CA ASP A 65 -4.58 10.65 2.07
C ASP A 65 -3.14 10.65 2.59
N THR A 66 -2.48 11.81 2.55
CA THR A 66 -1.19 12.01 3.22
C THR A 66 -1.31 13.06 4.30
N ILE A 67 -0.95 12.72 5.53
CA ILE A 67 -1.07 13.57 6.73
C ILE A 67 0.34 13.82 7.27
N ARG A 68 0.78 15.08 7.25
CA ARG A 68 2.14 15.44 7.68
C ARG A 68 2.15 16.31 8.93
N TYR A 69 3.10 15.99 9.81
CA TYR A 69 3.44 16.73 11.01
C TYR A 69 2.32 16.75 12.08
N GLY A 70 2.35 17.80 12.92
CA GLY A 70 1.44 17.95 14.04
C GLY A 70 1.89 17.19 15.29
N SER A 71 1.29 17.56 16.43
CA SER A 71 1.40 16.75 17.65
C SER A 71 0.70 15.41 17.47
N TYR A 72 -0.48 15.46 16.85
CA TYR A 72 -1.22 14.28 16.40
C TYR A 72 -1.48 14.38 14.90
N GLY A 73 -1.38 13.27 14.17
CA GLY A 73 -1.92 13.20 12.82
C GLY A 73 -3.46 13.30 12.86
N LEU A 74 -4.08 12.39 13.59
CA LEU A 74 -5.51 12.37 13.89
C LEU A 74 -5.76 12.42 15.41
N ASN A 75 -6.75 13.20 15.83
CA ASN A 75 -7.36 13.09 17.16
C ASN A 75 -8.88 13.16 17.06
N PHE A 76 -9.56 12.05 17.28
CA PHE A 76 -11.01 11.96 17.31
C PHE A 76 -11.49 11.61 18.71
N SER A 77 -12.31 12.47 19.28
CA SER A 77 -12.89 12.30 20.60
C SER A 77 -14.40 12.30 20.49
N GLY A 78 -15.04 11.24 20.97
CA GLY A 78 -16.51 11.14 21.04
C GLY A 78 -17.10 11.77 22.30
N GLY A 79 -18.32 11.37 22.63
CA GLY A 79 -19.08 11.95 23.74
C GLY A 79 -18.60 11.50 25.12
N ASP A 80 -18.91 10.25 25.46
CA ASP A 80 -18.59 9.57 26.72
C ASP A 80 -18.82 8.05 26.55
N ASN A 81 -18.65 7.28 27.63
CA ASN A 81 -18.82 5.81 27.64
C ASN A 81 -20.22 5.33 27.21
N ASP A 82 -21.24 6.19 27.31
CA ASP A 82 -22.62 5.88 26.91
C ASP A 82 -22.99 6.48 25.53
N ASN A 83 -22.14 7.36 25.00
CA ASN A 83 -22.37 8.15 23.79
C ASN A 83 -21.13 8.12 22.87
N LEU A 84 -20.85 6.95 22.32
CA LEU A 84 -19.71 6.70 21.43
C LEU A 84 -19.98 7.22 20.00
N GLU A 85 -18.95 7.75 19.35
CA GLU A 85 -18.98 8.04 17.92
C GLU A 85 -18.88 6.75 17.11
N THR A 86 -19.53 6.69 15.94
CA THR A 86 -19.61 5.46 15.12
C THR A 86 -19.16 5.73 13.69
N GLY A 87 -18.63 4.70 13.02
CA GLY A 87 -18.34 4.73 11.60
C GLY A 87 -17.12 5.59 11.23
N PHE A 88 -16.11 5.65 12.11
CA PHE A 88 -14.82 6.20 11.73
C PHE A 88 -14.04 5.17 10.91
N GLY A 89 -13.52 5.59 9.76
CA GLY A 89 -12.66 4.77 8.90
C GLY A 89 -11.48 5.55 8.34
N ILE A 90 -10.31 4.94 8.31
CA ILE A 90 -9.19 5.42 7.49
C ILE A 90 -8.42 4.26 6.88
N SER A 91 -8.15 4.37 5.58
CA SER A 91 -7.32 3.40 4.89
C SER A 91 -6.42 3.96 3.80
N ASN A 92 -5.42 3.16 3.43
CA ASN A 92 -4.46 3.42 2.36
C ASN A 92 -3.76 4.78 2.51
N SER A 93 -3.61 5.28 3.74
CA SER A 93 -3.12 6.63 4.01
C SER A 93 -1.75 6.63 4.66
N VAL A 94 -1.02 7.72 4.45
CA VAL A 94 0.35 7.90 4.93
C VAL A 94 0.40 9.00 5.97
N PHE A 95 1.02 8.73 7.11
CA PHE A 95 1.29 9.68 8.18
C PHE A 95 2.79 9.86 8.36
N GLU A 96 3.27 11.10 8.28
CA GLU A 96 4.71 11.40 8.33
C GLU A 96 5.01 12.49 9.36
N GLY A 97 5.93 12.20 10.28
CA GLY A 97 6.53 13.18 11.15
C GLY A 97 5.61 13.73 12.24
N PHE A 98 4.63 12.95 12.70
CA PHE A 98 3.85 13.29 13.89
C PHE A 98 4.74 13.22 15.14
N TYR A 99 4.47 14.09 16.12
CA TYR A 99 5.34 14.25 17.29
C TYR A 99 4.95 13.40 18.50
N TYR A 100 3.65 13.13 18.70
CA TYR A 100 3.16 12.37 19.86
C TYR A 100 2.38 11.12 19.44
N ALA A 101 1.38 11.25 18.57
CA ALA A 101 0.64 10.08 18.07
C ALA A 101 0.24 10.20 16.61
N GLY A 102 0.34 9.11 15.85
CA GLY A 102 -0.16 9.08 14.48
C GLY A 102 -1.68 9.20 14.48
N ALA A 103 -2.33 8.34 15.25
CA ALA A 103 -3.77 8.41 15.48
C ALA A 103 -4.13 8.25 16.97
N PHE A 104 -5.02 9.12 17.44
CA PHE A 104 -5.58 9.07 18.78
C PHE A 104 -7.11 9.00 18.70
N PHE A 105 -7.69 7.97 19.30
CA PHE A 105 -9.14 7.75 19.33
C PHE A 105 -9.62 7.66 20.77
N TYR A 106 -10.70 8.40 21.05
CA TYR A 106 -11.32 8.47 22.35
C TYR A 106 -12.83 8.32 22.20
N TYR A 107 -13.48 7.46 22.98
CA TYR A 107 -14.93 7.23 22.94
C TYR A 107 -15.51 6.92 21.54
N GLN A 108 -14.92 5.95 20.85
CA GLN A 108 -15.40 5.46 19.55
C GLN A 108 -16.06 4.08 19.66
N ASP A 109 -16.95 3.74 18.74
CA ASP A 109 -17.48 2.39 18.53
C ASP A 109 -17.02 1.87 17.16
N SER A 110 -16.21 0.81 17.18
CA SER A 110 -15.74 0.06 16.02
C SER A 110 -14.96 0.92 15.03
N VAL A 111 -13.77 1.38 15.45
CA VAL A 111 -12.83 2.11 14.59
C VAL A 111 -12.28 1.17 13.53
N VAL A 112 -12.30 1.58 12.26
CA VAL A 112 -11.61 0.89 11.16
C VAL A 112 -10.38 1.67 10.78
N PHE A 113 -9.21 1.05 10.92
CA PHE A 113 -7.92 1.65 10.61
C PHE A 113 -7.07 0.62 9.88
N HIS A 114 -7.04 0.72 8.55
CA HIS A 114 -6.60 -0.38 7.68
C HIS A 114 -5.56 0.06 6.65
N ASN A 115 -4.47 -0.70 6.49
CA ASN A 115 -3.48 -0.48 5.43
C ASN A 115 -2.93 0.96 5.40
N ASN A 116 -2.48 1.46 6.55
CA ASN A 116 -1.86 2.79 6.66
C ASN A 116 -0.37 2.68 7.04
N LYS A 117 0.45 3.62 6.55
CA LYS A 117 1.86 3.75 6.92
C LYS A 117 2.07 4.94 7.85
N LEU A 118 2.59 4.71 9.05
CA LEU A 118 2.76 5.71 10.10
C LEU A 118 4.22 5.84 10.48
N THR A 119 4.79 7.04 10.32
CA THR A 119 6.17 7.34 10.71
C THR A 119 6.21 8.49 11.71
N GLY A 120 6.68 8.19 12.94
CA GLY A 120 6.91 9.19 13.98
C GLY A 120 8.11 10.09 13.65
N LYS A 121 8.21 11.23 14.33
CA LYS A 121 9.30 12.20 14.08
C LYS A 121 10.63 11.78 14.72
N GLY A 122 10.59 10.99 15.78
CA GLY A 122 11.75 10.48 16.52
C GLY A 122 12.42 11.47 17.46
N VAL A 123 11.72 12.54 17.86
CA VAL A 123 12.32 13.63 18.66
C VAL A 123 11.64 13.83 20.01
N TYR A 124 10.41 13.34 20.19
CA TYR A 124 9.74 13.46 21.49
C TYR A 124 10.09 12.30 22.42
N ASP A 125 9.87 12.51 23.71
CA ASP A 125 10.03 11.48 24.73
C ASP A 125 9.04 10.31 24.54
N TYR A 126 7.84 10.54 23.98
CA TYR A 126 6.82 9.49 23.88
C TYR A 126 6.15 9.47 22.50
N GLU A 127 6.33 8.42 21.72
CA GLU A 127 5.59 8.25 20.46
C GLU A 127 4.64 7.05 20.51
N TYR A 128 3.44 7.27 20.00
CA TYR A 128 2.43 6.24 19.79
C TYR A 128 2.14 6.14 18.29
N GLY A 129 2.17 4.94 17.72
CA GLY A 129 1.61 4.76 16.38
C GLY A 129 0.12 5.05 16.43
N MET A 130 -0.57 4.27 17.26
CA MET A 130 -1.98 4.42 17.54
C MET A 130 -2.26 4.33 19.03
N PHE A 131 -3.17 5.18 19.51
CA PHE A 131 -3.66 5.12 20.88
C PHE A 131 -5.19 5.19 20.89
N LEU A 132 -5.82 4.08 21.24
CA LEU A 132 -7.26 3.96 21.41
C LEU A 132 -7.56 3.92 22.91
N MET A 133 -8.52 4.74 23.33
CA MET A 133 -8.89 4.88 24.72
C MET A 133 -10.41 4.94 24.86
N TYR A 134 -10.99 4.08 25.69
CA TYR A 134 -12.45 3.92 25.81
C TYR A 134 -13.16 3.68 24.47
N CYS A 135 -12.55 2.89 23.58
CA CYS A 135 -13.13 2.55 22.29
C CYS A 135 -13.78 1.16 22.37
N TYR A 136 -15.07 1.07 22.06
CA TYR A 136 -15.84 -0.16 22.23
C TYR A 136 -16.21 -0.81 20.89
N GLY A 137 -16.78 -2.02 20.96
CA GLY A 137 -17.25 -2.75 19.80
C GLY A 137 -16.11 -3.43 19.03
N GLY A 138 -16.40 -3.81 17.79
CA GLY A 138 -15.49 -4.59 16.95
C GLY A 138 -14.58 -3.67 16.15
N SER A 139 -13.65 -2.98 16.80
CA SER A 139 -12.64 -2.21 16.07
C SER A 139 -11.75 -3.13 15.24
N GLU A 140 -11.39 -2.69 14.05
CA GLU A 140 -10.55 -3.41 13.09
C GLU A 140 -9.31 -2.57 12.80
N ILE A 141 -8.18 -2.96 13.40
CA ILE A 141 -6.90 -2.30 13.25
C ILE A 141 -5.99 -3.27 12.50
N THR A 142 -5.94 -3.15 11.18
CA THR A 142 -5.35 -4.20 10.34
C THR A 142 -4.39 -3.70 9.28
N ALA A 143 -3.39 -4.50 8.92
CA ALA A 143 -2.45 -4.23 7.83
C ALA A 143 -1.67 -2.90 7.94
N ASN A 144 -1.52 -2.32 9.14
CA ASN A 144 -0.81 -1.04 9.28
C ASN A 144 0.69 -1.26 9.50
N MET A 145 1.50 -0.38 8.91
CA MET A 145 2.95 -0.30 9.13
C MET A 145 3.27 0.90 10.00
N VAL A 146 4.00 0.68 11.10
CA VAL A 146 4.28 1.72 12.11
C VAL A 146 5.77 1.76 12.44
N PHE A 147 6.38 2.92 12.18
CA PHE A 147 7.80 3.20 12.38
C PHE A 147 8.00 4.30 13.40
N LEU A 148 8.52 3.97 14.58
CA LEU A 148 8.71 4.93 15.68
C LEU A 148 10.17 5.00 16.13
N SER A 149 10.58 6.19 16.57
CA SER A 149 11.97 6.44 16.95
C SER A 149 12.13 7.39 18.14
N ALA A 150 11.16 7.45 19.06
CA ALA A 150 11.16 8.37 20.21
C ALA A 150 12.44 8.32 21.05
N GLU A 151 12.76 9.44 21.70
CA GLU A 151 13.94 9.54 22.56
C GLU A 151 13.82 8.64 23.80
N GLU A 152 12.62 8.51 24.41
CA GLU A 152 12.43 7.69 25.62
C GLU A 152 11.54 6.46 25.36
N VAL A 153 10.25 6.62 25.03
CA VAL A 153 9.26 5.53 24.97
C VAL A 153 8.52 5.48 23.63
N ASN A 154 8.50 4.29 23.02
CA ASN A 154 7.62 4.00 21.89
C ASN A 154 6.48 3.06 22.31
N CYS A 155 5.33 3.20 21.67
CA CYS A 155 4.29 2.18 21.69
C CYS A 155 3.63 2.06 20.32
N GLY A 156 3.61 0.85 19.73
CA GLY A 156 3.01 0.64 18.41
C GLY A 156 1.51 0.88 18.42
N ILE A 157 0.81 0.05 19.20
CA ILE A 157 -0.60 0.24 19.53
C ILE A 157 -0.75 0.23 21.04
N ARG A 158 -1.42 1.26 21.54
CA ARG A 158 -1.94 1.27 22.90
C ARG A 158 -3.46 1.17 22.90
N LEU A 159 -3.98 0.15 23.55
CA LEU A 159 -5.39 0.00 23.87
C LEU A 159 -5.57 0.23 25.36
N TYR A 160 -6.44 1.16 25.74
CA TYR A 160 -6.73 1.46 27.14
C TYR A 160 -8.24 1.50 27.37
N GLU A 161 -8.77 0.66 28.26
CA GLU A 161 -10.21 0.58 28.56
C GLU A 161 -11.05 0.33 27.29
N CYS A 162 -10.54 -0.49 26.36
CA CYS A 162 -11.25 -0.81 25.12
C CYS A 162 -12.03 -2.13 25.28
N HIS A 163 -13.35 -2.08 25.08
CA HIS A 163 -14.25 -3.18 25.39
C HIS A 163 -15.05 -3.64 24.18
N ALA A 164 -14.86 -4.90 23.83
CA ALA A 164 -15.60 -5.56 22.76
C ALA A 164 -16.54 -6.63 23.34
N SER A 165 -17.07 -7.53 22.50
CA SER A 165 -17.89 -8.65 22.96
C SER A 165 -17.59 -9.92 22.19
N ALA A 166 -18.07 -11.08 22.66
CA ALA A 166 -17.87 -12.35 21.96
C ALA A 166 -18.42 -12.38 20.52
N VAL A 167 -19.47 -11.58 20.24
CA VAL A 167 -20.10 -11.50 18.90
C VAL A 167 -19.54 -10.36 18.04
N ARG A 168 -18.82 -9.42 18.65
CA ARG A 168 -18.20 -8.24 18.02
C ARG A 168 -16.84 -8.04 18.67
N SER A 169 -15.96 -9.04 18.55
CA SER A 169 -14.59 -8.93 19.08
C SER A 169 -13.81 -7.94 18.23
N ALA A 170 -12.90 -7.19 18.85
CA ALA A 170 -11.99 -6.35 18.09
C ALA A 170 -10.91 -7.23 17.44
N LEU A 171 -10.45 -6.85 16.25
CA LEU A 171 -9.41 -7.53 15.50
C LEU A 171 -8.22 -6.59 15.29
N ILE A 172 -7.07 -6.99 15.82
CA ILE A 172 -5.79 -6.33 15.64
C ILE A 172 -4.90 -7.32 14.89
N ALA A 173 -4.76 -7.16 13.57
CA ALA A 173 -4.11 -8.18 12.75
C ALA A 173 -3.27 -7.68 11.59
N ASN A 174 -2.28 -8.47 11.15
CA ASN A 174 -1.37 -8.12 10.06
C ASN A 174 -0.65 -6.77 10.22
N ASN A 175 -0.53 -6.23 11.44
CA ASN A 175 0.19 -4.98 11.60
C ASN A 175 1.69 -5.25 11.75
N TYR A 176 2.50 -4.38 11.18
CA TYR A 176 3.95 -4.37 11.35
C TYR A 176 4.40 -3.17 12.18
N PHE A 177 5.18 -3.43 13.22
CA PHE A 177 5.75 -2.41 14.10
C PHE A 177 7.26 -2.53 14.09
N SER A 178 7.97 -1.48 13.72
CA SER A 178 9.42 -1.42 13.81
C SER A 178 9.86 -0.18 14.57
N GLN A 179 10.50 -0.39 15.72
CA GLN A 179 10.69 0.69 16.68
C GLN A 179 12.05 0.68 17.34
N VAL A 180 12.59 1.87 17.58
CA VAL A 180 13.84 2.09 18.33
C VAL A 180 13.65 3.24 19.32
N SER A 181 14.11 3.09 20.56
CA SER A 181 13.98 4.07 21.64
C SER A 181 15.08 3.88 22.68
N THR A 182 15.37 4.91 23.49
CA THR A 182 16.47 4.85 24.49
C THR A 182 16.01 4.67 25.95
N GLY A 183 14.70 4.75 26.23
CA GLY A 183 14.10 4.59 27.56
C GLY A 183 13.30 3.29 27.78
N GLY A 184 12.41 2.93 26.85
CA GLY A 184 11.59 1.71 26.86
C GLY A 184 10.71 1.61 25.60
N ALA A 185 10.07 0.47 25.34
CA ALA A 185 9.17 0.34 24.19
C ALA A 185 8.12 -0.76 24.39
N TYR A 186 6.95 -0.58 23.80
CA TYR A 186 5.90 -1.58 23.74
C TYR A 186 5.53 -1.83 22.28
N GLY A 187 5.56 -3.08 21.82
CA GLY A 187 5.01 -3.40 20.50
C GLY A 187 3.50 -3.12 20.51
N ILE A 188 2.78 -3.88 21.33
CA ILE A 188 1.36 -3.66 21.62
C ILE A 188 1.11 -3.72 23.14
N ASP A 189 0.47 -2.67 23.65
CA ASP A 189 0.00 -2.52 25.04
C ASP A 189 -1.53 -2.68 25.08
N VAL A 190 -1.98 -3.74 25.75
CA VAL A 190 -3.38 -4.03 26.02
C VAL A 190 -3.65 -3.82 27.50
N SER A 191 -4.16 -2.64 27.84
CA SER A 191 -4.44 -2.23 29.22
C SER A 191 -5.93 -2.10 29.48
N ASP A 192 -6.44 -2.75 30.51
CA ASP A 192 -7.84 -2.64 30.97
C ASP A 192 -8.87 -3.00 29.88
N CYS A 193 -8.53 -3.89 28.95
CA CYS A 193 -9.37 -4.21 27.79
C CYS A 193 -10.13 -5.53 27.93
N SER A 194 -11.11 -5.74 27.03
CA SER A 194 -11.71 -7.05 26.82
C SER A 194 -12.09 -7.40 25.39
N TYR A 195 -12.10 -8.69 25.07
CA TYR A 195 -12.50 -9.28 23.77
C TYR A 195 -11.66 -8.80 22.59
N GLN A 196 -10.34 -8.88 22.73
CA GLN A 196 -9.36 -8.46 21.73
C GLN A 196 -8.73 -9.70 21.08
N LYS A 197 -8.82 -9.80 19.75
CA LYS A 197 -8.13 -10.80 18.94
C LYS A 197 -6.90 -10.18 18.31
N LEU A 198 -5.73 -10.72 18.62
CA LEU A 198 -4.45 -10.18 18.18
C LEU A 198 -3.72 -11.26 17.39
N TYR A 199 -3.88 -11.22 16.07
CA TYR A 199 -3.47 -12.31 15.18
C TYR A 199 -2.49 -11.84 14.12
N HIS A 200 -1.47 -12.65 13.79
CA HIS A 200 -0.61 -12.37 12.62
C HIS A 200 0.05 -10.98 12.64
N ASN A 201 0.33 -10.38 13.80
CA ASN A 201 1.10 -9.14 13.85
C ASN A 201 2.60 -9.45 13.87
N SER A 202 3.40 -8.60 13.22
CA SER A 202 4.86 -8.65 13.24
C SER A 202 5.41 -7.47 14.05
N ILE A 203 6.10 -7.77 15.15
CA ILE A 203 6.70 -6.76 16.04
C ILE A 203 8.22 -6.91 15.97
N ASN A 204 8.89 -5.88 15.46
CA ASN A 204 10.33 -5.75 15.36
C ASN A 204 10.84 -4.67 16.34
N MET A 205 11.09 -5.06 17.60
CA MET A 205 11.70 -4.14 18.58
C MET A 205 13.21 -4.12 18.41
N ARG A 206 13.70 -3.02 17.86
CA ARG A 206 15.14 -2.75 17.66
C ARG A 206 15.79 -2.05 18.86
N SER A 207 15.00 -1.71 19.89
CA SER A 207 15.47 -1.22 21.19
C SER A 207 16.03 -2.35 22.04
N SER A 208 17.14 -2.10 22.74
CA SER A 208 17.76 -3.05 23.68
C SER A 208 17.80 -2.52 25.12
N VAL A 209 16.85 -1.65 25.50
CA VAL A 209 16.86 -0.99 26.80
C VAL A 209 16.35 -1.93 27.88
N LYS A 210 17.22 -2.25 28.85
CA LYS A 210 16.87 -3.14 29.96
C LYS A 210 16.02 -2.41 31.00
N GLY A 211 14.92 -3.03 31.42
CA GLY A 211 14.26 -2.68 32.66
C GLY A 211 15.24 -2.83 33.83
N GLY A 212 15.72 -1.72 34.39
CA GLY A 212 16.71 -1.76 35.45
C GLY A 212 16.13 -2.30 36.76
N ALA A 213 16.79 -3.29 37.37
CA ALA A 213 16.68 -3.51 38.81
C ALA A 213 17.30 -2.30 39.55
N GLY A 214 16.55 -1.19 39.62
CA GLY A 214 17.08 0.08 40.14
C GLY A 214 16.36 1.38 39.77
N GLY A 215 15.21 1.36 39.07
CA GLY A 215 14.32 2.53 39.01
C GLY A 215 14.26 3.32 37.69
N LYS A 216 14.48 2.69 36.53
CA LYS A 216 13.87 3.16 35.28
C LYS A 216 12.65 2.28 34.99
N SER A 217 11.46 2.89 34.94
CA SER A 217 10.14 2.24 35.01
C SER A 217 9.61 1.66 33.69
N TYR A 218 10.39 1.66 32.61
CA TYR A 218 9.94 1.19 31.29
C TYR A 218 10.91 0.11 30.79
N ALA A 219 10.41 -1.09 30.56
CA ALA A 219 11.15 -2.16 29.88
C ALA A 219 10.76 -2.19 28.39
N THR A 220 11.61 -2.79 27.55
CA THR A 220 11.21 -3.10 26.18
C THR A 220 10.44 -4.42 26.17
N VAL A 221 9.17 -4.38 25.73
CA VAL A 221 8.26 -5.52 25.73
C VAL A 221 7.59 -5.64 24.37
N GLY A 222 7.65 -6.82 23.74
CA GLY A 222 6.87 -7.07 22.52
C GLY A 222 5.37 -6.93 22.80
N TRP A 223 4.87 -7.71 23.76
CA TRP A 223 3.47 -7.76 24.16
C TRP A 223 3.28 -7.46 25.65
N TYR A 224 2.45 -6.46 25.96
CA TYR A 224 2.12 -6.10 27.34
C TYR A 224 0.62 -6.24 27.58
N LEU A 225 0.26 -6.95 28.65
CA LEU A 225 -1.11 -7.12 29.12
C LEU A 225 -1.20 -6.75 30.60
N ASP A 226 -2.03 -5.75 30.91
CA ASP A 226 -2.32 -5.34 32.28
C ASP A 226 -3.79 -5.00 32.44
N CYS A 227 -4.50 -5.69 33.32
CA CYS A 227 -5.89 -5.36 33.63
C CYS A 227 -6.14 -5.49 35.14
N PRO A 228 -6.99 -4.65 35.73
CA PRO A 228 -7.43 -4.78 37.12
C PRO A 228 -8.43 -5.93 37.28
N SER A 229 -8.74 -6.28 38.53
CA SER A 229 -9.76 -7.29 38.83
C SER A 229 -11.15 -6.70 38.57
N GLY A 230 -11.96 -7.34 37.74
CA GLY A 230 -13.29 -6.88 37.40
C GLY A 230 -13.95 -7.78 36.35
N PRO A 231 -15.29 -7.77 36.25
CA PRO A 231 -16.01 -8.64 35.32
C PRO A 231 -15.94 -8.19 33.86
N ASP A 232 -15.47 -6.97 33.60
CA ASP A 232 -15.51 -6.33 32.28
C ASP A 232 -14.20 -6.51 31.48
N TYR A 233 -13.20 -7.18 32.06
CA TYR A 233 -11.85 -7.35 31.50
C TYR A 233 -11.56 -8.80 31.05
N GLY A 234 -10.59 -8.97 30.15
CA GLY A 234 -10.10 -10.28 29.69
C GLY A 234 -10.63 -10.71 28.33
N HIS A 235 -10.61 -12.01 28.02
CA HIS A 235 -10.87 -12.51 26.66
C HIS A 235 -9.87 -11.95 25.64
N ILE A 236 -8.59 -11.95 26.02
CA ILE A 236 -7.49 -11.57 25.14
C ILE A 236 -6.96 -12.84 24.49
N ASP A 237 -6.80 -12.81 23.17
CA ASP A 237 -6.43 -13.97 22.36
C ASP A 237 -5.27 -13.59 21.42
N ILE A 238 -4.10 -14.21 21.63
CA ILE A 238 -2.84 -13.88 20.94
C ILE A 238 -2.36 -15.10 20.15
N ARG A 239 -2.49 -15.09 18.82
CA ARG A 239 -2.07 -16.22 17.98
C ARG A 239 -1.30 -15.82 16.74
N ASN A 240 -0.42 -16.70 16.29
CA ASN A 240 0.28 -16.57 15.00
C ASN A 240 1.07 -15.26 14.85
N ASN A 241 1.45 -14.61 15.94
CA ASN A 241 2.22 -13.36 15.89
C ASN A 241 3.71 -13.65 15.85
N ILE A 242 4.48 -12.72 15.30
CA ILE A 242 5.93 -12.63 15.50
C ILE A 242 6.20 -11.48 16.47
N ALA A 243 6.93 -11.75 17.55
CA ALA A 243 7.42 -10.73 18.45
C ALA A 243 8.93 -10.87 18.67
N TYR A 244 9.69 -10.02 17.99
CA TYR A 244 11.11 -9.82 18.20
C TYR A 244 11.37 -8.72 19.22
N SER A 245 12.16 -9.02 20.24
CA SER A 245 12.64 -8.06 21.23
C SER A 245 13.96 -8.54 21.83
N GLU A 246 14.91 -7.65 22.13
CA GLU A 246 16.15 -8.01 22.82
C GLU A 246 16.01 -8.06 24.36
N ASP A 247 14.82 -7.72 24.88
CA ASP A 247 14.47 -7.84 26.29
C ASP A 247 13.27 -8.79 26.44
N MET A 248 12.15 -8.33 27.02
CA MET A 248 10.99 -9.18 27.23
C MET A 248 10.15 -9.32 25.95
N LYS A 249 9.72 -10.55 25.66
CA LYS A 249 8.82 -10.87 24.55
C LYS A 249 7.37 -10.60 24.94
N ILE A 250 7.02 -10.98 26.16
CA ILE A 250 5.69 -10.88 26.73
C ILE A 250 5.75 -10.50 28.23
N SER A 251 4.83 -9.67 28.68
CA SER A 251 4.61 -9.35 30.09
C SER A 251 3.11 -9.34 30.40
N VAL A 252 2.68 -10.20 31.33
CA VAL A 252 1.30 -10.28 31.80
C VAL A 252 1.26 -9.94 33.30
N SER A 253 0.41 -8.99 33.70
CA SER A 253 0.34 -8.54 35.09
C SER A 253 -0.22 -9.61 36.04
N GLU A 254 0.09 -9.48 37.34
CA GLU A 254 -0.35 -10.46 38.35
C GLU A 254 -1.87 -10.60 38.41
N THR A 255 -2.58 -9.49 38.26
CA THR A 255 -4.04 -9.48 38.25
C THR A 255 -4.60 -10.18 37.03
N ALA A 256 -4.01 -9.97 35.85
CA ALA A 256 -4.41 -10.64 34.62
C ALA A 256 -4.18 -12.15 34.67
N VAL A 257 -3.05 -12.59 35.24
CA VAL A 257 -2.79 -14.02 35.48
C VAL A 257 -3.81 -14.64 36.44
N ASN A 258 -4.09 -13.97 37.57
CA ASN A 258 -4.98 -14.52 38.59
C ASN A 258 -6.45 -14.65 38.14
N ASN A 259 -6.87 -13.90 37.12
CA ASN A 259 -8.22 -13.92 36.59
C ASN A 259 -8.31 -14.57 35.20
N ASP A 260 -7.22 -15.18 34.69
CA ASP A 260 -7.15 -15.84 33.37
C ASP A 260 -7.64 -14.95 32.21
N TYR A 261 -7.23 -13.68 32.22
CA TYR A 261 -7.66 -12.69 31.22
C TYR A 261 -6.99 -12.86 29.86
N LEU A 262 -5.77 -13.42 29.82
CA LEU A 262 -5.20 -13.94 28.59
C LEU A 262 -5.86 -15.31 28.37
N GLU A 263 -6.91 -15.35 27.56
CA GLU A 263 -7.66 -16.58 27.33
C GLU A 263 -6.78 -17.57 26.56
N GLU A 264 -6.11 -17.09 25.52
CA GLU A 264 -5.38 -17.92 24.58
C GLU A 264 -4.06 -17.26 24.14
N SER A 265 -3.01 -18.06 24.05
CA SER A 265 -1.71 -17.68 23.50
C SER A 265 -1.13 -18.92 22.86
N ASP A 266 -0.99 -18.99 21.53
CA ASP A 266 -0.40 -20.16 20.86
C ASP A 266 0.10 -19.86 19.44
N ASN A 267 1.00 -20.71 18.94
CA ASN A 267 1.61 -20.58 17.60
C ASN A 267 2.30 -19.23 17.36
N ASN A 268 2.80 -18.59 18.43
CA ASN A 268 3.54 -17.34 18.32
C ASN A 268 5.04 -17.64 18.13
N VAL A 269 5.73 -16.76 17.41
CA VAL A 269 7.19 -16.76 17.28
C VAL A 269 7.77 -15.71 18.20
N TRP A 270 8.58 -16.16 19.15
CA TRP A 270 9.22 -15.33 20.17
C TRP A 270 10.70 -15.15 19.84
N GLY A 271 11.04 -14.05 19.15
CA GLY A 271 12.38 -13.80 18.61
C GLY A 271 13.22 -12.79 19.38
N GLY A 272 14.52 -12.79 19.13
CA GLY A 272 15.51 -11.91 19.78
C GLY A 272 16.18 -12.55 21.00
N SER A 273 17.39 -12.09 21.32
CA SER A 273 18.20 -12.69 22.37
C SER A 273 17.71 -12.25 23.75
N SER A 274 17.56 -13.17 24.71
CA SER A 274 17.25 -12.77 26.09
C SER A 274 18.54 -12.42 26.83
N LEU A 275 18.69 -11.15 27.21
CA LEU A 275 19.88 -10.74 27.97
C LEU A 275 19.75 -10.94 29.48
N THR A 276 18.56 -11.29 30.01
CA THR A 276 18.33 -11.66 31.42
C THR A 276 16.93 -12.22 31.75
N VAL A 277 15.89 -11.92 30.97
CA VAL A 277 14.48 -12.34 31.19
C VAL A 277 13.79 -12.52 29.83
N PHE A 278 13.13 -13.66 29.60
CA PHE A 278 12.37 -13.93 28.37
C PHE A 278 11.00 -13.23 28.40
N GLY A 279 10.34 -13.29 29.56
CA GLY A 279 9.07 -12.61 29.77
C GLY A 279 8.72 -12.50 31.24
N LYS A 280 7.57 -11.91 31.55
CA LYS A 280 7.07 -11.77 32.91
C LYS A 280 5.65 -12.33 33.01
N TRP A 281 5.44 -13.22 33.97
CA TRP A 281 4.14 -13.84 34.23
C TRP A 281 3.74 -13.55 35.68
N GLY A 282 2.88 -12.56 35.85
CA GLY A 282 2.56 -11.97 37.14
C GLY A 282 3.80 -11.35 37.80
N ASN A 283 4.13 -11.79 39.01
CA ASN A 283 5.34 -11.36 39.72
C ASN A 283 6.58 -12.24 39.43
N THR A 284 6.48 -13.17 38.48
CA THR A 284 7.55 -14.13 38.16
C THR A 284 8.24 -13.77 36.85
N ASN A 285 9.57 -13.64 36.88
CA ASN A 285 10.36 -13.57 35.65
C ASN A 285 10.50 -14.97 35.06
N VAL A 286 10.28 -15.08 33.76
CA VAL A 286 10.37 -16.31 32.97
C VAL A 286 11.66 -16.28 32.18
N GLU A 287 12.42 -17.38 32.20
CA GLU A 287 13.79 -17.42 31.63
C GLU A 287 13.84 -17.82 30.16
N ASP A 288 12.89 -18.61 29.69
CA ASP A 288 12.78 -19.07 28.30
C ASP A 288 11.32 -19.45 27.95
N LEU A 289 11.11 -19.88 26.70
CA LEU A 289 9.80 -20.31 26.22
C LEU A 289 9.27 -21.57 26.91
N GLU A 290 10.14 -22.50 27.30
CA GLU A 290 9.70 -23.73 27.98
C GLU A 290 9.19 -23.43 29.39
N ALA A 291 9.85 -22.51 30.09
CA ALA A 291 9.36 -21.97 31.36
C ALA A 291 8.06 -21.19 31.18
N LEU A 292 7.87 -20.45 30.08
CA LEU A 292 6.61 -19.78 29.76
C LEU A 292 5.49 -20.80 29.59
N LYS A 293 5.69 -21.81 28.74
CA LYS A 293 4.73 -22.91 28.49
C LYS A 293 4.30 -23.58 29.80
N LEU A 294 5.26 -23.86 30.69
CA LEU A 294 4.99 -24.51 31.96
C LEU A 294 4.16 -23.64 32.91
N ILE A 295 4.49 -22.35 33.04
CA ILE A 295 3.84 -21.46 34.02
C ILE A 295 2.49 -20.94 33.54
N SER A 296 2.35 -20.67 32.24
CA SER A 296 1.11 -20.17 31.66
C SER A 296 0.13 -21.30 31.34
N GLY A 297 0.63 -22.49 31.01
CA GLY A 297 -0.18 -23.57 30.43
C GLY A 297 -0.63 -23.25 28.99
N LYS A 298 -0.05 -22.22 28.37
CA LYS A 298 -0.32 -21.74 27.01
C LYS A 298 0.95 -21.91 26.16
N ASP A 299 0.94 -21.38 24.93
CA ASP A 299 2.07 -21.37 24.00
C ASP A 299 2.58 -22.76 23.60
N ALA A 300 1.72 -23.78 23.62
CA ALA A 300 2.10 -25.18 23.42
C ALA A 300 2.84 -25.42 22.08
N ASN A 301 2.40 -24.75 21.02
CA ASN A 301 2.94 -24.82 19.66
C ASN A 301 3.75 -23.57 19.28
N SER A 302 3.88 -22.60 20.18
CA SER A 302 4.77 -21.45 19.98
C SER A 302 6.24 -21.88 19.92
N VAL A 303 7.05 -21.09 19.22
CA VAL A 303 8.48 -21.34 19.00
C VAL A 303 9.33 -20.12 19.39
N ALA A 304 10.57 -20.37 19.80
CA ALA A 304 11.57 -19.33 20.01
C ALA A 304 12.56 -19.38 18.85
N ALA A 305 12.45 -18.44 17.92
CA ALA A 305 13.24 -18.37 16.70
C ALA A 305 13.48 -16.92 16.31
N ASP A 306 14.61 -16.64 15.68
CA ASP A 306 14.87 -15.34 15.06
C ASP A 306 14.11 -15.26 13.73
N PRO A 307 13.14 -14.34 13.54
CA PRO A 307 12.46 -14.18 12.27
C PRO A 307 13.40 -13.74 11.15
N GLN A 308 14.54 -13.11 11.45
CA GLN A 308 15.42 -12.52 10.43
C GLN A 308 14.64 -11.53 9.55
N PHE A 309 14.03 -10.51 10.16
CA PHE A 309 13.35 -9.45 9.40
C PHE A 309 14.27 -8.88 8.33
N LEU A 310 13.80 -8.82 7.09
CA LEU A 310 14.57 -8.40 5.92
C LEU A 310 15.22 -7.02 6.14
N SER A 311 14.45 -6.08 6.69
CA SER A 311 14.98 -4.80 7.15
C SER A 311 14.14 -4.21 8.27
N SER A 312 14.57 -3.08 8.82
CA SER A 312 13.76 -2.33 9.78
C SER A 312 12.50 -1.71 9.18
N GLU A 313 12.38 -1.63 7.85
CA GLU A 313 11.26 -0.96 7.18
C GLU A 313 10.34 -1.93 6.43
N VAL A 314 10.80 -3.16 6.25
CA VAL A 314 10.09 -4.21 5.52
C VAL A 314 9.60 -5.28 6.51
N PRO A 315 8.31 -5.65 6.49
CA PRO A 315 7.72 -6.62 7.41
C PRO A 315 8.11 -8.08 7.13
N ASP A 316 8.66 -8.37 5.95
CA ASP A 316 9.11 -9.69 5.51
C ASP A 316 10.17 -10.31 6.43
N ILE A 317 10.15 -11.63 6.48
CA ILE A 317 11.06 -12.45 7.27
C ILE A 317 11.86 -13.35 6.35
N GLU A 318 13.16 -13.47 6.56
CA GLU A 318 14.05 -14.34 5.77
C GLU A 318 14.16 -15.75 6.36
N ASN A 319 13.66 -15.96 7.58
CA ASN A 319 13.70 -17.27 8.20
C ASN A 319 12.65 -18.22 7.59
N GLY A 320 13.06 -18.92 6.54
CA GLY A 320 12.22 -19.90 5.84
C GLY A 320 11.77 -21.09 6.68
N ASP A 321 12.36 -21.35 7.86
CA ASP A 321 11.87 -22.37 8.78
C ASP A 321 10.53 -21.98 9.43
N LEU A 322 10.11 -20.72 9.30
CA LEU A 322 8.82 -20.22 9.82
C LEU A 322 7.70 -20.26 8.79
N TYR A 323 7.99 -20.46 7.50
CA TYR A 323 6.98 -20.44 6.45
C TYR A 323 5.98 -21.60 6.57
N GLY A 324 4.68 -21.31 6.51
CA GLY A 324 3.63 -22.34 6.56
C GLY A 324 3.64 -23.18 7.85
N THR A 325 4.01 -22.61 9.00
CA THR A 325 4.19 -23.35 10.26
C THR A 325 3.03 -23.28 11.23
N VAL A 326 2.06 -22.38 11.01
CA VAL A 326 0.97 -22.11 11.95
C VAL A 326 -0.41 -22.30 11.30
N PRO A 327 -1.46 -22.62 12.06
CA PRO A 327 -2.80 -22.78 11.50
C PRO A 327 -3.41 -21.44 11.08
N LEU A 328 -4.18 -21.41 10.00
CA LEU A 328 -4.93 -20.25 9.53
C LEU A 328 -6.05 -19.88 10.52
N THR A 329 -6.16 -18.58 10.82
CA THR A 329 -7.30 -18.04 11.55
C THR A 329 -8.39 -17.61 10.57
N ALA A 330 -9.66 -17.91 10.87
CA ALA A 330 -10.77 -17.63 9.96
C ALA A 330 -11.02 -16.12 9.76
N GLU A 331 -10.53 -15.30 10.70
CA GLU A 331 -10.66 -13.84 10.70
C GLU A 331 -9.58 -13.13 9.87
N VAL A 332 -8.46 -13.80 9.56
CA VAL A 332 -7.31 -13.20 8.86
C VAL A 332 -6.98 -14.08 7.66
N VAL A 333 -7.70 -13.87 6.57
CA VAL A 333 -7.60 -14.69 5.34
C VAL A 333 -6.61 -14.15 4.32
N ASP A 334 -6.26 -12.87 4.42
CA ASP A 334 -5.22 -12.22 3.61
C ASP A 334 -4.14 -11.66 4.57
N ASP A 335 -2.95 -11.37 4.06
CA ASP A 335 -1.81 -10.84 4.81
C ASP A 335 -1.73 -9.29 4.75
N ILE A 336 -0.60 -8.69 5.12
CA ILE A 336 -0.40 -7.23 5.06
C ILE A 336 -0.33 -6.66 3.63
N TYR A 337 0.01 -7.49 2.65
CA TYR A 337 0.10 -7.16 1.23
C TYR A 337 -1.16 -7.54 0.45
N GLU A 338 -2.22 -7.94 1.15
CA GLU A 338 -3.46 -8.46 0.58
C GLU A 338 -3.26 -9.80 -0.17
N VAL A 339 -2.19 -10.53 0.14
CA VAL A 339 -1.95 -11.90 -0.35
C VAL A 339 -2.79 -12.88 0.46
N THR A 340 -3.57 -13.71 -0.21
CA THR A 340 -4.38 -14.74 0.46
C THR A 340 -3.52 -15.78 1.14
N ARG A 341 -3.79 -16.00 2.43
CA ARG A 341 -3.10 -16.99 3.27
C ARG A 341 -3.52 -18.42 2.93
N VAL A 342 -2.55 -19.33 2.96
CA VAL A 342 -2.74 -20.77 2.69
C VAL A 342 -2.73 -21.54 4.02
N GLU A 343 -3.46 -22.66 4.13
CA GLU A 343 -3.38 -23.54 5.31
C GLU A 343 -2.38 -24.68 5.05
N PRO A 344 -1.33 -24.85 5.88
CA PRO A 344 -0.90 -23.98 6.98
C PRO A 344 -0.23 -22.69 6.49
N THR A 345 -0.30 -21.62 7.30
CA THR A 345 0.09 -20.24 6.96
C THR A 345 1.38 -19.84 7.70
N THR A 346 1.95 -18.71 7.33
CA THR A 346 3.15 -18.12 7.95
C THR A 346 2.76 -17.22 9.14
N PRO A 347 3.44 -17.34 10.30
CA PRO A 347 3.23 -16.45 11.43
C PRO A 347 3.67 -15.03 11.10
N GLY A 348 3.08 -14.04 11.76
CA GLY A 348 3.35 -12.63 11.51
C GLY A 348 2.54 -12.07 10.35
N ALA A 349 2.85 -10.83 9.99
CA ALA A 349 2.04 -9.99 9.11
C ALA A 349 2.09 -10.36 7.64
N VAL A 350 3.16 -11.03 7.19
CA VAL A 350 3.37 -11.41 5.80
C VAL A 350 3.12 -12.90 5.64
N GLU A 351 2.40 -13.26 4.58
CA GLU A 351 2.28 -14.63 4.14
C GLU A 351 3.43 -14.96 3.20
N HIS A 352 4.16 -16.01 3.57
CA HIS A 352 4.99 -16.73 2.63
C HIS A 352 4.31 -18.09 2.43
N ASP A 353 3.60 -18.24 1.33
CA ASP A 353 2.83 -19.43 0.97
C ASP A 353 3.75 -20.64 0.60
N GLY A 354 5.07 -20.41 0.53
CA GLY A 354 6.01 -21.39 0.02
C GLY A 354 5.76 -21.77 -1.44
N SER A 355 4.90 -21.02 -2.15
CA SER A 355 4.54 -21.19 -3.56
C SER A 355 4.79 -19.95 -4.44
N GLY A 356 4.81 -18.75 -3.88
CA GLY A 356 5.59 -17.61 -4.36
C GLY A 356 7.06 -17.90 -4.06
N GLY A 357 7.93 -17.71 -5.04
CA GLY A 357 9.33 -18.05 -4.86
C GLY A 357 9.98 -17.13 -3.85
N GLN A 358 11.24 -17.42 -3.62
CA GLN A 358 11.97 -16.78 -2.55
C GLN A 358 12.06 -15.28 -2.82
N LEU A 359 11.82 -14.44 -1.81
CA LEU A 359 12.15 -13.03 -1.93
C LEU A 359 13.67 -12.89 -2.07
N ILE A 360 14.11 -12.21 -3.13
CA ILE A 360 15.51 -11.97 -3.44
C ILE A 360 15.74 -10.47 -3.58
N THR A 361 16.56 -9.95 -2.67
CA THR A 361 16.80 -8.52 -2.53
C THR A 361 18.14 -8.13 -3.14
N TRP A 362 18.16 -7.08 -3.96
CA TRP A 362 19.41 -6.49 -4.44
C TRP A 362 20.14 -5.79 -3.29
N LYS A 363 21.36 -6.22 -3.00
CA LYS A 363 22.15 -5.69 -1.88
C LYS A 363 22.55 -4.24 -2.12
N GLN A 364 22.36 -3.40 -1.10
CA GLN A 364 22.89 -2.03 -1.13
C GLN A 364 24.43 -1.97 -1.30
N ASN A 365 25.14 -3.01 -0.85
CA ASN A 365 26.59 -3.14 -0.96
C ASN A 365 27.01 -4.41 -1.73
N GLY A 366 26.37 -4.67 -2.87
CA GLY A 366 26.79 -5.71 -3.82
C GLY A 366 28.23 -5.52 -4.32
N GLU A 367 28.83 -6.58 -4.83
CA GLU A 367 30.22 -6.57 -5.33
C GLU A 367 30.37 -5.69 -6.58
N ASP A 368 29.37 -5.69 -7.44
CA ASP A 368 29.30 -4.94 -8.69
C ASP A 368 27.84 -4.68 -9.10
N ASN A 369 27.61 -4.28 -10.36
CA ASN A 369 26.29 -3.95 -10.90
C ASN A 369 25.66 -5.07 -11.76
N ASP A 370 26.31 -6.22 -11.93
CA ASP A 370 25.81 -7.26 -12.83
C ASP A 370 24.64 -8.02 -12.19
N TRP A 371 23.45 -7.94 -12.79
CA TRP A 371 22.26 -8.70 -12.36
C TRP A 371 22.56 -10.19 -12.19
N ASN A 372 23.43 -10.75 -13.04
CA ASN A 372 23.74 -12.18 -13.04
C ASN A 372 24.82 -12.58 -12.03
N ASN A 373 25.34 -11.65 -11.23
CA ASN A 373 26.26 -11.99 -10.15
C ASN A 373 25.45 -12.34 -8.88
N PRO A 374 25.39 -13.63 -8.47
CA PRO A 374 24.61 -14.05 -7.30
C PRO A 374 25.09 -13.39 -6.00
N ASN A 375 26.32 -12.89 -5.93
CA ASN A 375 26.82 -12.21 -4.72
C ASN A 375 26.17 -10.84 -4.50
N ASN A 376 25.58 -10.24 -5.54
CA ASN A 376 24.84 -8.97 -5.45
C ASN A 376 23.44 -9.13 -4.85
N TRP A 377 22.95 -10.36 -4.69
CA TRP A 377 21.63 -10.68 -4.19
C TRP A 377 21.66 -11.24 -2.77
N ASP A 378 20.59 -11.00 -2.01
CA ASP A 378 20.32 -11.62 -0.72
C ASP A 378 18.96 -12.33 -0.76
N PRO A 379 18.91 -13.67 -0.62
CA PRO A 379 20.04 -14.60 -0.50
C PRO A 379 20.93 -14.63 -1.76
N PRO A 380 22.17 -15.16 -1.69
CA PRO A 380 23.12 -15.10 -2.80
C PRO A 380 22.79 -16.07 -3.94
N GLN A 381 21.84 -15.68 -4.78
CA GLN A 381 21.41 -16.38 -6.00
C GLN A 381 20.86 -15.37 -7.02
N VAL A 382 20.84 -15.73 -8.30
CA VAL A 382 20.21 -14.89 -9.33
C VAL A 382 18.71 -15.20 -9.38
N PRO A 383 17.82 -14.19 -9.39
CA PRO A 383 16.37 -14.42 -9.50
C PRO A 383 15.95 -15.23 -10.72
N THR A 384 14.88 -16.00 -10.54
CA THR A 384 14.21 -16.80 -11.57
C THR A 384 12.73 -16.43 -11.68
N GLU A 385 12.03 -16.98 -12.66
CA GLU A 385 10.57 -16.78 -12.87
C GLU A 385 9.68 -17.11 -11.66
N ASN A 386 10.21 -17.82 -10.65
CA ASN A 386 9.45 -18.10 -9.43
C ASN A 386 9.77 -17.08 -8.34
N ASP A 387 10.91 -16.40 -8.36
CA ASP A 387 11.41 -15.59 -7.26
C ASP A 387 10.88 -14.15 -7.32
N ASP A 388 10.44 -13.63 -6.18
CA ASP A 388 10.07 -12.23 -6.05
C ASP A 388 11.32 -11.37 -5.87
N VAL A 389 11.39 -10.26 -6.60
CA VAL A 389 12.57 -9.40 -6.62
C VAL A 389 12.30 -8.08 -5.91
N LEU A 390 13.16 -7.73 -4.95
CA LEU A 390 13.15 -6.43 -4.29
C LEU A 390 14.43 -5.66 -4.58
N ILE A 391 14.30 -4.42 -5.07
CA ILE A 391 15.42 -3.50 -5.26
C ILE A 391 15.17 -2.27 -4.39
N CYS A 392 16.02 -2.10 -3.37
CA CYS A 392 15.98 -0.94 -2.48
C CYS A 392 16.76 0.25 -3.08
N GLY A 393 16.35 1.48 -2.77
CA GLY A 393 17.12 2.67 -3.08
C GLY A 393 18.47 2.73 -2.36
N GLY A 394 19.40 3.49 -2.94
CA GLY A 394 20.70 3.78 -2.33
C GLY A 394 21.79 2.71 -2.48
N ALA A 395 21.64 1.78 -3.43
CA ALA A 395 22.69 0.82 -3.73
C ALA A 395 23.97 1.51 -4.26
N THR A 396 25.13 1.02 -3.81
CA THR A 396 26.45 1.47 -4.30
C THR A 396 26.67 1.13 -5.76
N HIS A 397 26.05 0.05 -6.21
CA HIS A 397 25.99 -0.41 -7.59
C HIS A 397 24.53 -0.75 -7.89
N ASN A 398 23.87 0.05 -8.73
CA ASN A 398 22.51 -0.25 -9.17
C ASN A 398 22.54 -1.44 -10.16
N PRO A 399 21.56 -2.35 -10.11
CA PRO A 399 21.51 -3.50 -11.01
C PRO A 399 21.45 -3.09 -12.48
N VAL A 400 22.23 -3.79 -13.30
CA VAL A 400 22.26 -3.68 -14.76
C VAL A 400 22.12 -5.08 -15.34
N LEU A 401 21.17 -5.27 -16.26
CA LEU A 401 21.02 -6.53 -16.98
C LEU A 401 22.18 -6.73 -17.97
N SER A 402 22.69 -7.96 -18.05
CA SER A 402 23.69 -8.36 -19.05
C SER A 402 23.15 -9.43 -20.03
N ASN A 403 21.91 -9.85 -19.82
CA ASN A 403 21.08 -10.77 -20.59
C ASN A 403 19.61 -10.54 -20.19
N ASN A 404 18.67 -11.26 -20.80
CA ASN A 404 17.30 -11.26 -20.31
C ASN A 404 17.23 -11.94 -18.92
N ALA A 405 16.35 -11.43 -18.06
CA ALA A 405 16.12 -11.92 -16.71
C ALA A 405 14.66 -12.29 -16.50
N ASP A 406 14.40 -13.15 -15.52
CA ASP A 406 13.07 -13.60 -15.12
C ASP A 406 12.86 -13.29 -13.63
N CYS A 407 11.64 -12.92 -13.26
CA CYS A 407 11.18 -12.80 -11.88
C CYS A 407 9.69 -13.16 -11.81
N HIS A 408 9.22 -13.50 -10.61
CA HIS A 408 7.80 -13.55 -10.33
C HIS A 408 7.27 -12.12 -10.15
N ASP A 409 7.40 -11.55 -8.95
CA ASP A 409 7.14 -10.13 -8.71
C ASP A 409 8.41 -9.27 -8.84
N LEU A 410 8.23 -7.99 -9.17
CA LEU A 410 9.32 -7.01 -9.22
C LEU A 410 8.93 -5.73 -8.48
N THR A 411 9.62 -5.45 -7.38
CA THR A 411 9.42 -4.26 -6.56
C THR A 411 10.66 -3.38 -6.56
N LEU A 412 10.52 -2.14 -7.02
CA LEU A 412 11.53 -1.07 -6.91
C LEU A 412 11.05 -0.06 -5.86
N LEU A 413 11.72 0.00 -4.71
CA LEU A 413 11.40 0.95 -3.64
C LEU A 413 11.92 2.37 -3.94
N GLU A 414 11.59 3.32 -3.08
CA GLU A 414 11.97 4.72 -3.22
C GLU A 414 13.46 4.90 -3.56
N GLY A 415 13.75 5.60 -4.66
CA GLY A 415 15.12 5.88 -5.12
C GLY A 415 15.89 4.68 -5.68
N ALA A 416 15.25 3.52 -5.90
CA ALA A 416 15.85 2.37 -6.56
C ALA A 416 16.05 2.63 -8.06
N SER A 417 17.05 1.99 -8.67
CA SER A 417 17.29 2.10 -10.11
C SER A 417 17.64 0.74 -10.68
N LEU A 418 17.00 0.37 -11.78
CA LEU A 418 17.28 -0.84 -12.57
C LEU A 418 17.51 -0.45 -14.03
N ASP A 419 18.69 -0.75 -14.56
CA ASP A 419 18.98 -0.56 -15.98
C ASP A 419 18.85 -1.90 -16.72
N LEU A 420 17.95 -1.97 -17.68
CA LEU A 420 17.75 -3.16 -18.49
C LEU A 420 18.80 -3.29 -19.61
N ASP A 421 19.62 -2.26 -19.88
CA ASP A 421 20.70 -2.24 -20.91
C ASP A 421 20.25 -2.78 -22.28
N GLY A 422 18.98 -2.52 -22.64
CA GLY A 422 18.37 -2.99 -23.88
C GLY A 422 17.88 -4.45 -23.88
N PHE A 423 17.97 -5.17 -22.76
CA PHE A 423 17.43 -6.51 -22.55
C PHE A 423 15.98 -6.49 -22.03
N SER A 424 15.39 -7.67 -21.92
CA SER A 424 14.05 -7.84 -21.34
C SER A 424 14.12 -8.39 -19.92
N ILE A 425 13.27 -7.88 -19.03
CA ILE A 425 12.91 -8.55 -17.78
C ILE A 425 11.49 -9.11 -17.90
N PHE A 426 11.35 -10.41 -17.67
CA PHE A 426 10.09 -11.13 -17.73
C PHE A 426 9.51 -11.25 -16.32
N ALA A 427 8.42 -10.53 -16.04
CA ALA A 427 7.71 -10.60 -14.77
C ALA A 427 6.44 -11.43 -14.94
N SER A 428 6.30 -12.55 -14.23
CA SER A 428 5.08 -13.35 -14.28
C SER A 428 3.98 -12.86 -13.33
N GLY A 429 4.36 -12.12 -12.30
CA GLY A 429 3.48 -11.54 -11.29
C GLY A 429 3.44 -10.00 -11.34
N ASP A 430 3.31 -9.37 -10.19
CA ASP A 430 3.08 -7.95 -10.02
C ASP A 430 4.36 -7.11 -10.16
N VAL A 431 4.21 -5.89 -10.65
CA VAL A 431 5.32 -4.93 -10.76
C VAL A 431 4.95 -3.62 -10.08
N LEU A 432 5.80 -3.20 -9.14
CA LEU A 432 5.67 -1.96 -8.40
C LEU A 432 6.93 -1.10 -8.55
N THR A 433 6.76 0.13 -9.01
CA THR A 433 7.79 1.18 -8.93
C THR A 433 7.32 2.28 -8.00
N ASP A 434 8.03 2.50 -6.89
CA ASP A 434 7.72 3.52 -5.89
C ASP A 434 8.33 4.89 -6.26
N ILE A 435 8.04 5.94 -5.49
CA ILE A 435 8.48 7.31 -5.75
C ILE A 435 9.99 7.43 -6.01
N ASP A 436 10.39 8.22 -7.00
CA ASP A 436 11.80 8.44 -7.39
C ASP A 436 12.58 7.16 -7.79
N SER A 437 11.92 6.01 -7.94
CA SER A 437 12.52 4.83 -8.56
C SER A 437 12.55 4.93 -10.09
N GLU A 438 13.54 4.30 -10.73
CA GLU A 438 13.73 4.38 -12.17
C GLU A 438 14.00 2.99 -12.77
N MET A 439 13.29 2.66 -13.83
CA MET A 439 13.60 1.53 -14.71
C MET A 439 14.01 2.09 -16.06
N LEU A 440 15.23 1.78 -16.51
CA LEU A 440 15.87 2.41 -17.65
C LEU A 440 16.08 1.41 -18.78
N GLU A 441 15.92 1.87 -20.01
CA GLU A 441 16.20 1.12 -21.24
C GLU A 441 15.44 -0.22 -21.34
N GLY A 442 15.64 -0.97 -22.43
CA GLY A 442 15.07 -2.33 -22.56
C GLY A 442 13.54 -2.44 -22.53
N ASP A 443 13.06 -3.59 -22.10
CA ASP A 443 11.65 -4.00 -22.16
C ASP A 443 11.21 -4.75 -20.89
N LEU A 444 10.16 -4.26 -20.23
CA LEU A 444 9.47 -4.99 -19.16
C LEU A 444 8.32 -5.79 -19.80
N ASP A 445 8.42 -7.11 -19.80
CA ASP A 445 7.45 -8.01 -20.42
C ASP A 445 6.66 -8.79 -19.35
N PHE A 446 5.35 -8.56 -19.29
CA PHE A 446 4.44 -9.29 -18.41
C PHE A 446 4.09 -10.65 -18.99
N THR A 447 4.51 -11.72 -18.33
CA THR A 447 4.35 -13.12 -18.78
C THR A 447 3.50 -13.94 -17.81
N GLY A 448 3.40 -15.26 -18.01
CA GLY A 448 2.63 -16.14 -17.12
C GLY A 448 1.13 -16.23 -17.43
N GLY A 449 0.45 -17.05 -16.63
CA GLY A 449 -1.00 -17.34 -16.76
C GLY A 449 -1.85 -16.69 -15.67
N GLU A 450 -1.23 -15.90 -14.79
CA GLU A 450 -1.87 -15.24 -13.66
C GLU A 450 -2.11 -13.77 -13.97
N ASP A 451 -3.17 -13.21 -13.37
CA ASP A 451 -3.43 -11.77 -13.46
C ASP A 451 -2.33 -11.01 -12.71
N SER A 452 -1.96 -9.83 -13.22
CA SER A 452 -0.94 -9.00 -12.58
C SER A 452 -1.36 -7.55 -12.48
N GLN A 453 -0.69 -6.83 -11.60
CA GLN A 453 -0.83 -5.41 -11.37
C GLN A 453 0.44 -4.67 -11.81
N LEU A 454 0.25 -3.46 -12.34
CA LEU A 454 1.34 -2.53 -12.59
C LEU A 454 1.06 -1.21 -11.86
N THR A 455 1.89 -0.94 -10.86
CA THR A 455 1.91 0.30 -10.08
C THR A 455 3.10 1.14 -10.51
N THR A 456 2.85 2.39 -10.93
CA THR A 456 3.86 3.28 -11.52
C THR A 456 3.99 4.58 -10.74
N ASN A 457 5.17 5.18 -10.73
CA ASN A 457 5.47 6.41 -9.99
C ASN A 457 5.41 7.71 -10.84
N GLU A 458 4.60 7.74 -11.91
CA GLU A 458 4.51 8.83 -12.89
C GLU A 458 5.79 9.11 -13.71
N GLN A 459 6.90 8.39 -13.48
CA GLN A 459 8.07 8.45 -14.36
C GLN A 459 7.81 7.70 -15.67
N THR A 460 8.66 7.97 -16.67
CA THR A 460 8.59 7.23 -17.94
C THR A 460 9.24 5.87 -17.75
N MET A 461 8.42 4.82 -17.83
CA MET A 461 8.82 3.42 -17.88
C MET A 461 9.51 3.10 -19.22
N PRO A 462 10.31 2.01 -19.28
CA PRO A 462 10.90 1.53 -20.53
C PRO A 462 9.83 1.02 -21.52
N ASP A 463 10.23 0.22 -22.53
CA ASP A 463 9.22 -0.48 -23.32
C ASP A 463 8.40 -1.38 -22.38
N ILE A 464 7.08 -1.39 -22.58
CA ILE A 464 6.17 -2.28 -21.86
C ILE A 464 5.63 -3.29 -22.85
N SER A 465 5.79 -4.57 -22.55
CA SER A 465 5.23 -5.68 -23.30
C SER A 465 4.25 -6.48 -22.44
N VAL A 466 3.16 -6.94 -23.05
CA VAL A 466 2.19 -7.85 -22.43
C VAL A 466 2.15 -9.13 -23.25
N SER A 467 2.61 -10.22 -22.64
CA SER A 467 2.70 -11.57 -23.20
C SER A 467 1.93 -12.61 -22.37
N LYS A 468 0.93 -12.15 -21.60
CA LYS A 468 0.06 -12.97 -20.73
C LYS A 468 -0.67 -14.08 -21.51
N THR A 469 -0.84 -15.22 -20.85
CA THR A 469 -1.51 -16.42 -21.38
C THR A 469 -2.87 -16.65 -20.71
N ASP A 470 -3.65 -17.62 -21.20
CA ASP A 470 -4.91 -18.09 -20.59
C ASP A 470 -6.00 -17.04 -20.32
N GLY A 471 -5.91 -15.89 -20.98
CA GLY A 471 -6.86 -14.78 -20.81
C GLY A 471 -6.54 -13.88 -19.63
N ALA A 472 -5.43 -14.13 -18.93
CA ALA A 472 -4.93 -13.28 -17.87
C ALA A 472 -4.67 -11.85 -18.35
N GLN A 473 -4.75 -10.92 -17.41
CA GLN A 473 -4.64 -9.48 -17.67
C GLN A 473 -3.58 -8.81 -16.80
N VAL A 474 -3.01 -7.73 -17.31
CA VAL A 474 -2.29 -6.73 -16.51
C VAL A 474 -3.25 -5.60 -16.18
N THR A 475 -3.38 -5.23 -14.92
CA THR A 475 -4.24 -4.14 -14.46
C THR A 475 -3.40 -2.97 -13.97
N LEU A 476 -3.64 -1.77 -14.50
CA LEU A 476 -2.95 -0.57 -14.03
C LEU A 476 -3.54 -0.07 -12.71
N GLN A 477 -2.66 0.21 -11.74
CA GLN A 477 -3.04 0.91 -10.51
C GLN A 477 -2.88 2.42 -10.63
N ASP A 478 -1.95 2.89 -11.47
CA ASP A 478 -1.65 4.31 -11.70
C ASP A 478 -1.58 4.67 -13.19
N ALA A 479 -1.38 5.96 -13.49
CA ALA A 479 -1.22 6.44 -14.85
C ALA A 479 0.12 5.98 -15.44
N LEU A 480 0.09 5.35 -16.61
CA LEU A 480 1.28 4.81 -17.27
C LEU A 480 1.88 5.82 -18.24
N SER A 481 3.18 6.09 -18.12
CA SER A 481 3.99 6.71 -19.19
C SER A 481 5.04 5.71 -19.65
N ALA A 482 5.00 5.25 -20.89
CA ALA A 482 5.89 4.21 -21.42
C ALA A 482 6.69 4.67 -22.65
N ALA A 483 7.90 4.11 -22.80
CA ALA A 483 8.74 4.32 -23.98
C ALA A 483 8.11 3.70 -25.24
N ALA A 484 7.56 2.49 -25.13
CA ALA A 484 6.71 1.84 -26.12
C ALA A 484 5.68 0.95 -25.44
N LEU A 485 4.63 0.53 -26.14
CA LEU A 485 3.63 -0.39 -25.59
C LEU A 485 3.27 -1.51 -26.57
N LYS A 486 3.57 -2.77 -26.22
CA LYS A 486 3.26 -3.95 -27.03
C LYS A 486 2.31 -4.85 -26.26
N ILE A 487 1.21 -5.27 -26.88
CA ILE A 487 0.33 -6.32 -26.39
C ILE A 487 0.43 -7.49 -27.37
N LEU A 488 1.41 -8.34 -27.08
CA LEU A 488 1.76 -9.50 -27.89
C LEU A 488 0.77 -10.64 -27.66
N LYS A 489 0.28 -10.79 -26.42
CA LYS A 489 -0.79 -11.72 -26.01
C LYS A 489 -1.50 -11.19 -24.76
N GLY A 490 -2.70 -11.71 -24.47
CA GLY A 490 -3.44 -11.36 -23.25
C GLY A 490 -4.10 -9.99 -23.30
N ASN A 491 -4.32 -9.41 -22.11
CA ASN A 491 -5.10 -8.18 -21.95
C ASN A 491 -4.35 -7.15 -21.09
N LEU A 492 -4.41 -5.88 -21.46
CA LEU A 492 -4.08 -4.74 -20.59
C LEU A 492 -5.38 -4.04 -20.21
N ASN A 493 -5.72 -4.07 -18.92
CA ASN A 493 -6.80 -3.31 -18.33
C ASN A 493 -6.24 -2.04 -17.71
N ALA A 494 -6.44 -0.90 -18.36
CA ALA A 494 -5.96 0.36 -17.85
C ALA A 494 -6.69 0.84 -16.59
N ASN A 495 -7.78 0.18 -16.17
CA ASN A 495 -8.55 0.55 -14.99
C ASN A 495 -8.94 2.05 -14.96
N ASN A 496 -9.22 2.60 -16.15
CA ASN A 496 -9.53 4.01 -16.38
C ASN A 496 -8.40 5.00 -16.00
N LYS A 497 -7.15 4.53 -15.99
CA LYS A 497 -5.95 5.36 -15.83
C LYS A 497 -5.50 5.92 -17.18
N ASP A 498 -4.85 7.08 -17.13
CA ASP A 498 -4.26 7.69 -18.31
C ASP A 498 -3.08 6.84 -18.79
N ILE A 499 -2.96 6.66 -20.11
CA ILE A 499 -1.80 6.02 -20.74
C ILE A 499 -1.12 7.04 -21.65
N GLY A 500 0.19 7.20 -21.51
CA GLY A 500 1.06 7.98 -22.39
C GLY A 500 2.12 7.08 -23.03
N ILE A 501 2.25 7.14 -24.34
CA ILE A 501 3.21 6.35 -25.13
C ILE A 501 4.07 7.31 -25.94
N SER A 502 5.37 7.28 -25.72
CA SER A 502 6.29 8.18 -26.42
C SER A 502 6.78 7.60 -27.76
N GLY A 503 7.00 6.29 -27.85
CA GLY A 503 7.46 5.55 -29.03
C GLY A 503 6.36 4.77 -29.74
N ASP A 504 6.67 3.54 -30.17
CA ASP A 504 5.76 2.68 -30.95
C ASP A 504 4.73 1.97 -30.07
N ALA A 505 3.60 1.57 -30.66
CA ALA A 505 2.66 0.67 -29.98
C ALA A 505 2.16 -0.47 -30.89
N ASP A 506 2.27 -1.71 -30.45
CA ASP A 506 1.72 -2.87 -31.15
C ASP A 506 0.59 -3.47 -30.30
N LEU A 507 -0.67 -3.27 -30.68
CA LEU A 507 -1.83 -3.81 -29.96
C LEU A 507 -2.53 -4.92 -30.78
N SER A 508 -1.81 -5.52 -31.73
CA SER A 508 -2.39 -6.36 -32.79
C SER A 508 -2.82 -7.77 -32.34
N ASN A 509 -2.27 -8.24 -31.22
CA ASN A 509 -2.36 -9.65 -30.80
C ASN A 509 -2.91 -9.86 -29.38
N GLY A 510 -3.36 -8.80 -28.71
CA GLY A 510 -4.14 -8.88 -27.47
C GLY A 510 -5.25 -7.83 -27.41
N SER A 511 -5.64 -7.42 -26.20
CA SER A 511 -6.65 -6.37 -25.99
C SER A 511 -6.22 -5.30 -25.00
N LEU A 512 -6.66 -4.05 -25.24
CA LEU A 512 -6.51 -2.92 -24.33
C LEU A 512 -7.90 -2.39 -23.97
N THR A 513 -8.21 -2.34 -22.68
CA THR A 513 -9.44 -1.73 -22.15
C THR A 513 -9.08 -0.47 -21.37
N ASN A 514 -9.64 0.69 -21.71
CA ASN A 514 -9.36 1.95 -21.00
C ASN A 514 -10.44 3.01 -21.20
N ASP A 515 -11.41 3.25 -20.33
CA ASP A 515 -12.40 4.30 -20.63
C ASP A 515 -11.86 5.74 -20.55
N ASN A 516 -10.61 5.93 -20.14
CA ASN A 516 -9.93 7.21 -20.02
C ASN A 516 -8.97 7.48 -21.19
N LYS A 517 -8.05 8.43 -21.03
CA LYS A 517 -7.21 8.98 -22.09
C LYS A 517 -6.04 8.06 -22.44
N THR A 518 -5.82 7.83 -23.75
CA THR A 518 -4.60 7.20 -24.28
C THR A 518 -3.90 8.18 -25.22
N SER A 519 -2.64 8.48 -24.93
CA SER A 519 -1.88 9.58 -25.54
C SER A 519 -0.64 9.10 -26.27
N PHE A 520 -0.34 9.72 -27.41
CA PHE A 520 0.89 9.50 -28.15
C PHE A 520 1.66 10.81 -28.27
N THR A 521 2.86 10.89 -27.67
CA THR A 521 3.52 12.20 -27.40
C THR A 521 4.93 12.35 -27.94
N GLY A 522 5.67 11.28 -28.21
CA GLY A 522 7.10 11.42 -28.54
C GLY A 522 7.40 12.03 -29.91
N SER A 523 8.69 12.28 -30.15
CA SER A 523 9.18 13.07 -31.30
C SER A 523 9.24 12.32 -32.64
N GLY A 524 9.12 10.98 -32.62
CA GLY A 524 9.16 10.11 -33.80
C GLY A 524 7.79 9.73 -34.33
N ASN A 525 7.77 9.12 -35.52
CA ASN A 525 6.60 8.41 -36.02
C ASN A 525 6.29 7.25 -35.07
N SER A 526 5.01 6.99 -34.82
CA SER A 526 4.56 5.79 -34.12
C SER A 526 3.69 4.97 -35.06
N THR A 527 3.83 3.65 -35.02
CA THR A 527 2.84 2.76 -35.62
C THR A 527 1.90 2.24 -34.53
N VAL A 528 0.61 2.09 -34.86
CA VAL A 528 -0.39 1.41 -34.02
C VAL A 528 -1.11 0.37 -34.86
N GLU A 529 -1.09 -0.87 -34.41
CA GLU A 529 -1.89 -1.95 -34.97
C GLU A 529 -3.04 -2.31 -34.01
N PHE A 530 -4.27 -2.30 -34.49
CA PHE A 530 -5.47 -2.65 -33.72
C PHE A 530 -6.07 -3.99 -34.15
N ASN A 531 -6.78 -4.66 -33.24
CA ASN A 531 -7.54 -5.88 -33.50
C ASN A 531 -8.99 -5.58 -33.94
N ASP A 532 -9.59 -6.47 -34.74
CA ASP A 532 -10.89 -6.37 -35.42
C ASP A 532 -12.13 -6.20 -34.49
N SER A 533 -11.99 -6.35 -33.16
CA SER A 533 -13.12 -6.62 -32.26
C SER A 533 -13.44 -5.57 -31.19
N TYR A 534 -12.82 -4.38 -31.17
CA TYR A 534 -12.93 -3.48 -30.00
C TYR A 534 -13.45 -2.05 -30.28
N ARG A 535 -14.13 -1.50 -29.25
CA ARG A 535 -14.51 -0.09 -29.10
C ARG A 535 -13.36 0.62 -28.40
N TYR A 536 -12.73 1.60 -29.03
CA TYR A 536 -11.62 2.35 -28.43
C TYR A 536 -12.03 3.75 -27.97
N ASN A 537 -11.14 4.38 -27.20
CA ASN A 537 -11.39 5.38 -26.14
C ASN A 537 -11.24 6.84 -26.63
N HIS A 538 -10.84 7.75 -25.73
CA HIS A 538 -10.36 9.09 -26.07
C HIS A 538 -8.88 9.00 -26.49
N VAL A 539 -8.63 9.02 -27.79
CA VAL A 539 -7.26 9.06 -28.34
C VAL A 539 -6.78 10.51 -28.41
N ASN A 540 -5.64 10.80 -27.79
CA ASN A 540 -5.01 12.13 -27.85
C ASN A 540 -3.63 12.05 -28.51
N LEU A 541 -3.48 12.71 -29.66
CA LEU A 541 -2.19 12.87 -30.34
C LEU A 541 -1.62 14.25 -30.05
N ASN A 542 -0.47 14.30 -29.39
CA ASN A 542 0.25 15.53 -29.12
C ASN A 542 1.76 15.30 -29.31
N LYS A 543 2.16 15.06 -30.56
CA LYS A 543 3.54 14.81 -30.91
C LYS A 543 4.41 16.04 -30.71
N ASP A 544 5.64 15.84 -30.23
CA ASP A 544 6.61 16.95 -30.06
C ASP A 544 6.95 17.65 -31.38
N VAL A 545 6.87 16.92 -32.50
CA VAL A 545 7.19 17.41 -33.84
C VAL A 545 5.95 17.34 -34.73
N ALA A 546 5.59 18.46 -35.35
CA ALA A 546 4.38 18.57 -36.19
C ALA A 546 4.37 17.63 -37.42
N THR A 547 5.54 17.14 -37.86
CA THR A 547 5.68 16.19 -38.97
C THR A 547 5.60 14.72 -38.55
N ALA A 548 5.57 14.44 -37.25
CA ALA A 548 5.51 13.06 -36.75
C ALA A 548 4.13 12.46 -37.05
N GLU A 549 4.14 11.25 -37.58
CA GLU A 549 2.94 10.51 -37.98
C GLU A 549 2.57 9.44 -36.95
N LEU A 550 1.28 9.28 -36.66
CA LEU A 550 0.69 8.09 -36.07
C LEU A 550 0.10 7.25 -37.21
N ILE A 551 0.75 6.15 -37.56
CA ILE A 551 0.34 5.27 -38.66
C ILE A 551 -0.50 4.15 -38.07
N ILE A 552 -1.77 4.07 -38.46
CA ILE A 552 -2.68 3.01 -38.05
C ILE A 552 -2.70 1.93 -39.15
N THR A 553 -2.19 0.75 -38.82
CA THR A 553 -1.96 -0.35 -39.77
C THR A 553 -3.08 -1.42 -39.64
N PRO A 554 -3.60 -1.99 -40.75
CA PRO A 554 -4.88 -2.72 -40.75
C PRO A 554 -4.84 -4.16 -40.25
N LYS A 555 -5.83 -4.49 -39.41
CA LYS A 555 -6.43 -5.83 -39.20
C LYS A 555 -7.95 -5.60 -39.07
N GLY A 556 -8.60 -5.27 -40.19
CA GLY A 556 -10.02 -4.88 -40.22
C GLY A 556 -10.36 -3.66 -41.08
N LYS A 557 -11.65 -3.41 -41.35
CA LYS A 557 -12.12 -2.29 -42.19
C LYS A 557 -12.71 -1.10 -41.42
N LYS A 558 -13.02 -1.23 -40.12
CA LYS A 558 -13.72 -0.20 -39.32
C LYS A 558 -13.11 -0.04 -37.92
N TYR A 559 -12.78 1.18 -37.53
CA TYR A 559 -12.32 1.55 -36.19
C TYR A 559 -13.38 2.39 -35.49
N LYS A 560 -13.66 2.12 -34.21
CA LYS A 560 -14.59 2.91 -33.40
C LYS A 560 -13.86 3.65 -32.30
N LEU A 561 -13.95 4.98 -32.26
CA LEU A 561 -13.36 5.86 -31.25
C LEU A 561 -14.46 6.57 -30.45
N LYS A 562 -14.33 6.65 -29.13
CA LYS A 562 -15.20 7.48 -28.29
C LYS A 562 -14.89 8.96 -28.48
N ALA A 563 -13.62 9.33 -28.59
CA ALA A 563 -13.20 10.70 -28.86
C ALA A 563 -11.81 10.73 -29.53
N LEU A 564 -11.51 11.80 -30.27
CA LEU A 564 -10.22 12.02 -30.93
C LEU A 564 -9.76 13.47 -30.74
N THR A 565 -8.53 13.65 -30.26
CA THR A 565 -7.89 14.97 -30.21
C THR A 565 -6.54 14.93 -30.92
N ILE A 566 -6.27 15.85 -31.83
CA ILE A 566 -4.96 16.04 -32.47
C ILE A 566 -4.49 17.48 -32.19
N GLN A 567 -3.59 17.62 -31.22
CA GLN A 567 -3.00 18.89 -30.84
C GLN A 567 -1.77 19.24 -31.68
N LYS A 568 -0.99 18.21 -32.07
CA LYS A 568 0.19 18.30 -32.94
C LYS A 568 0.48 16.95 -33.60
N GLY A 569 0.96 16.96 -34.84
CA GLY A 569 1.29 15.77 -35.61
C GLY A 569 0.21 15.37 -36.62
N LYS A 570 0.33 14.17 -37.19
CA LYS A 570 -0.58 13.67 -38.22
C LYS A 570 -1.00 12.23 -37.96
N VAL A 571 -2.29 11.92 -38.04
CA VAL A 571 -2.81 10.54 -38.02
C VAL A 571 -2.99 10.05 -39.46
N VAL A 572 -2.48 8.86 -39.77
CA VAL A 572 -2.60 8.21 -41.08
C VAL A 572 -3.25 6.84 -40.91
N ALA A 573 -4.49 6.69 -41.38
CA ALA A 573 -5.30 5.47 -41.32
C ALA A 573 -5.80 5.04 -42.72
N ILE A 574 -4.92 5.11 -43.73
CA ILE A 574 -5.23 4.77 -45.12
C ILE A 574 -5.63 3.28 -45.22
N GLY A 575 -6.76 3.00 -45.89
CA GLY A 575 -7.36 1.66 -45.99
C GLY A 575 -8.51 1.36 -45.02
N ASN A 576 -8.90 2.32 -44.16
CA ASN A 576 -9.82 2.09 -43.05
C ASN A 576 -10.96 3.12 -42.94
N GLU A 577 -12.08 2.74 -42.31
CA GLU A 577 -13.17 3.64 -41.90
C GLU A 577 -13.05 3.96 -40.41
N VAL A 578 -12.98 5.24 -40.03
CA VAL A 578 -12.94 5.69 -38.62
C VAL A 578 -14.33 6.19 -38.22
N ASP A 579 -14.93 5.59 -37.22
CA ASP A 579 -16.25 5.91 -36.65
C ASP A 579 -16.06 6.55 -35.28
N ILE A 580 -16.38 7.83 -35.14
CA ILE A 580 -16.20 8.61 -33.91
C ILE A 580 -17.57 8.83 -33.26
N THR A 581 -17.77 8.29 -32.06
CA THR A 581 -19.06 8.33 -31.37
C THR A 581 -19.23 9.50 -30.40
N GLY A 582 -18.18 10.29 -30.16
CA GLY A 582 -18.15 11.47 -29.27
C GLY A 582 -17.31 12.61 -29.84
N ASP A 583 -16.57 13.33 -28.99
CA ASP A 583 -15.90 14.58 -29.38
C ASP A 583 -14.68 14.38 -30.30
N ALA A 584 -14.55 15.23 -31.33
CA ALA A 584 -13.40 15.26 -32.23
C ALA A 584 -12.84 16.68 -32.38
N ASP A 585 -11.57 16.89 -32.02
CA ASP A 585 -10.84 18.15 -32.23
C ASP A 585 -9.44 17.88 -32.78
N TYR A 586 -9.24 18.16 -34.06
CA TYR A 586 -7.94 18.01 -34.72
C TYR A 586 -7.45 19.34 -35.29
N SER A 587 -7.86 20.47 -34.69
CA SER A 587 -7.46 21.81 -35.12
C SER A 587 -5.94 22.08 -35.01
N GLY A 588 -5.22 21.27 -34.23
CA GLY A 588 -3.77 21.37 -34.05
C GLY A 588 -2.92 20.45 -34.95
N GLY A 589 -3.53 19.61 -35.80
CA GLY A 589 -2.79 18.70 -36.69
C GLY A 589 -3.60 18.16 -37.87
N GLU A 590 -3.23 17.00 -38.40
CA GLU A 590 -3.82 16.41 -39.62
C GLU A 590 -4.40 15.00 -39.38
N LEU A 591 -5.53 14.68 -40.01
CA LEU A 591 -6.11 13.33 -40.04
C LEU A 591 -6.29 12.88 -41.50
N ASN A 592 -5.67 11.77 -41.87
CA ASN A 592 -5.70 11.20 -43.22
C ASN A 592 -6.25 9.76 -43.17
N THR A 593 -7.43 9.52 -43.73
CA THR A 593 -8.15 8.23 -43.68
C THR A 593 -9.07 8.09 -44.90
N ASP A 594 -9.46 6.87 -45.27
CA ASP A 594 -10.32 6.62 -46.44
C ASP A 594 -11.77 7.06 -46.22
N LYS A 595 -12.26 6.96 -44.97
CA LYS A 595 -13.62 7.37 -44.59
C LYS A 595 -13.71 7.74 -43.11
N ILE A 596 -14.48 8.78 -42.79
CA ILE A 596 -14.85 9.13 -41.42
C ILE A 596 -16.38 9.11 -41.28
N THR A 597 -16.88 8.51 -40.19
CA THR A 597 -18.29 8.54 -39.78
C THR A 597 -18.39 9.12 -38.37
N TYR A 598 -19.43 9.90 -38.08
CA TYR A 598 -19.69 10.48 -36.76
C TYR A 598 -21.09 10.08 -36.30
N SER A 599 -21.23 9.52 -35.10
CA SER A 599 -22.52 8.98 -34.61
C SER A 599 -22.95 9.50 -33.22
N GLY A 600 -22.35 10.58 -32.72
CA GLY A 600 -22.60 11.14 -31.38
C GLY A 600 -23.66 12.25 -31.32
N SER A 601 -24.41 12.32 -30.22
CA SER A 601 -25.42 13.36 -29.96
C SER A 601 -24.82 14.63 -29.33
N SER A 602 -24.71 15.69 -30.13
CA SER A 602 -24.60 17.13 -29.80
C SER A 602 -23.22 17.79 -29.44
N ASN A 603 -22.92 18.81 -30.26
CA ASN A 603 -22.20 20.09 -29.98
C ASN A 603 -20.66 20.27 -30.03
N SER A 604 -19.84 19.29 -30.40
CA SER A 604 -18.39 19.52 -30.54
C SER A 604 -17.98 20.01 -31.94
N ALA A 605 -17.18 21.08 -31.97
CA ALA A 605 -16.76 21.77 -33.17
C ALA A 605 -15.76 20.95 -33.99
N VAL A 606 -16.22 20.31 -35.07
CA VAL A 606 -15.33 19.82 -36.13
C VAL A 606 -14.68 21.05 -36.78
N THR A 607 -13.38 21.25 -36.56
CA THR A 607 -12.62 22.36 -37.16
C THR A 607 -11.57 21.77 -38.11
N PRO A 608 -11.82 21.73 -39.43
CA PRO A 608 -10.92 21.08 -40.37
C PRO A 608 -9.58 21.82 -40.52
N GLY A 609 -8.46 21.10 -40.36
CA GLY A 609 -7.16 21.45 -40.96
C GLY A 609 -7.14 21.13 -42.46
N GLU A 610 -6.19 21.70 -43.22
CA GLU A 610 -6.16 21.67 -44.69
C GLU A 610 -6.35 20.26 -45.32
N GLU A 611 -7.48 20.06 -46.00
CA GLU A 611 -7.94 18.77 -46.55
C GLU A 611 -7.15 18.30 -47.81
N ARG A 612 -6.94 16.98 -47.92
CA ARG A 612 -7.24 16.26 -49.17
C ARG A 612 -8.61 15.59 -49.02
N GLN A 613 -9.55 16.00 -49.87
CA GLN A 613 -10.92 15.50 -49.92
C GLN A 613 -10.97 13.98 -50.16
N ASP A 614 -11.55 13.22 -49.23
CA ASP A 614 -12.32 12.00 -49.54
C ASP A 614 -13.46 11.81 -48.51
N ASN A 615 -14.68 11.68 -49.04
CA ASN A 615 -16.01 11.44 -48.44
C ASN A 615 -16.18 11.42 -46.90
N VAL A 616 -16.35 12.59 -46.29
CA VAL A 616 -16.97 12.71 -44.95
C VAL A 616 -18.47 12.39 -45.06
N VAL A 617 -18.94 11.33 -44.39
CA VAL A 617 -20.38 11.01 -44.29
C VAL A 617 -20.85 11.37 -42.89
N VAL A 618 -21.52 12.51 -42.75
CA VAL A 618 -22.24 12.88 -41.53
C VAL A 618 -23.63 12.28 -41.60
N ASP A 619 -23.85 11.14 -40.94
CA ASP A 619 -25.17 10.52 -40.86
C ASP A 619 -25.98 11.25 -39.77
N LYS A 620 -26.70 12.31 -40.17
CA LYS A 620 -27.69 12.94 -39.29
C LYS A 620 -28.93 12.06 -39.32
N GLU A 621 -29.15 11.27 -38.27
CA GLU A 621 -30.51 10.84 -37.96
C GLU A 621 -31.33 12.09 -37.59
N ASP A 622 -32.10 12.61 -38.55
CA ASP A 622 -33.15 13.61 -38.31
C ASP A 622 -34.36 12.91 -37.69
N PRO A 623 -34.74 13.18 -36.42
CA PRO A 623 -36.13 13.15 -36.04
C PRO A 623 -36.72 14.55 -36.25
N TYR A 624 -37.94 14.60 -36.80
CA TYR A 624 -38.80 15.77 -37.03
C TYR A 624 -38.78 16.38 -38.45
N GLU A 625 -39.46 15.65 -39.36
CA GLU A 625 -40.26 16.27 -40.42
C GLU A 625 -41.30 17.23 -39.81
N ILE A 626 -41.38 18.43 -40.37
CA ILE A 626 -42.45 19.40 -40.12
C ILE A 626 -43.65 19.06 -41.00
N GLN A 627 -44.81 18.81 -40.38
CA GLN A 627 -46.12 19.31 -40.82
C GLN A 627 -46.93 19.80 -39.62
#